data_AF-A0A024WPX7-F1
#
_entry.id   AF-A0A024WPX7-F1
#
_cell.length_a   1.000
_cell.length_b   1.000
_cell.length_c   1.000
_cell.angle_alpha   90.00
_cell.angle_beta   90.00
_cell.angle_gamma   90.00
#
_symmetry.space_group_name_H-M   'P 1'
#
loop_
_entity.id
_entity.type
_entity.pdbx_description
1 polymer ?
#
loop_
_entity_poly.entity_id
_entity_poly.type
_entity_poly.pdbx_seq_one_letter_code
_entity_poly.pdbx_strand_id
1 'polypeptide(L)'
;MDELNKEEIVDNINNEQAKTRKGHLILKKREGVYEESSKYCLFIGSNKRSLILKNFMYDIYSIYKPLTCYMPKAHSNLSNIIDKIDKLVDICVHNNCSFFFSVFSTKKKPSRFIIGRLYNNKILDYYVFSLISYIPLKLFPLSKEILYDTKPIVLIQGSYFEQNETNRYVKNILFDFFKHKNVDTFSKKSIQRLIVISAYQKNNEINADLGKMYK
;
A
#
# COMPACT_ATOMS: atom_id res chain seq x y z
N MET A 1 17.81 -2.75 -48.33
CA MET A 1 18.26 -3.31 -47.04
C MET A 1 17.68 -2.37 -46.01
N ASP A 2 16.45 -2.67 -45.62
CA ASP A 2 15.57 -1.73 -44.96
C ASP A 2 15.96 -1.64 -43.49
N GLU A 3 16.25 -0.41 -43.04
CA GLU A 3 16.49 -0.10 -41.64
C GLU A 3 15.22 -0.44 -40.85
N LEU A 4 15.25 -1.56 -40.13
CA LEU A 4 14.20 -1.87 -39.16
C LEU A 4 14.01 -0.68 -38.22
N ASN A 5 12.77 -0.23 -38.12
CA ASN A 5 12.39 0.96 -37.38
C ASN A 5 12.81 0.79 -35.90
N LYS A 6 13.44 1.80 -35.31
CA LYS A 6 13.98 1.72 -33.93
C LYS A 6 12.91 1.34 -32.91
N GLU A 7 11.65 1.64 -33.19
CA GLU A 7 10.48 1.24 -32.41
C GLU A 7 10.23 -0.27 -32.46
N GLU A 8 10.34 -0.91 -33.64
CA GLU A 8 10.23 -2.38 -33.78
C GLU A 8 11.38 -3.11 -33.07
N ILE A 9 12.57 -2.51 -33.03
CA ILE A 9 13.72 -3.06 -32.32
C ILE A 9 13.49 -2.99 -30.80
N VAL A 10 12.93 -1.88 -30.30
CA VAL A 10 12.59 -1.73 -28.87
C VAL A 10 11.46 -2.67 -28.46
N ASP A 11 10.45 -2.85 -29.30
CA ASP A 11 9.34 -3.79 -29.07
C ASP A 11 9.81 -5.27 -29.10
N ASN A 12 10.79 -5.60 -29.96
CA ASN A 12 11.38 -6.93 -30.02
C ASN A 12 12.32 -7.23 -28.83
N ILE A 13 12.98 -6.23 -28.25
CA ILE A 13 13.83 -6.40 -27.05
C ILE A 13 12.97 -6.57 -25.78
N ASN A 14 11.78 -5.97 -25.74
CA ASN A 14 10.86 -6.07 -24.60
C ASN A 14 10.05 -7.39 -24.56
N ASN A 15 10.01 -8.14 -25.67
CA ASN A 15 9.38 -9.46 -25.74
C ASN A 15 10.38 -10.57 -25.38
N GLU A 16 10.74 -10.70 -24.10
CA GLU A 16 11.32 -11.94 -23.59
C GLU A 16 10.28 -13.07 -23.74
N GLN A 17 10.24 -13.71 -24.91
CA GLN A 17 9.38 -14.86 -25.13
C GLN A 17 9.73 -15.94 -24.09
N ALA A 18 8.78 -16.23 -23.20
CA ALA A 18 9.00 -17.22 -22.17
C ALA A 18 9.32 -18.59 -22.78
N LYS A 19 10.47 -19.15 -22.39
CA LYS A 19 10.96 -20.46 -22.85
C LYS A 19 10.06 -21.63 -22.48
N THR A 20 9.14 -21.46 -21.53
CA THR A 20 8.24 -22.51 -21.05
C THR A 20 6.78 -22.08 -21.16
N ARG A 21 5.88 -23.04 -21.41
CA ARG A 21 4.42 -22.82 -21.42
C ARG A 21 3.93 -22.12 -20.14
N LYS A 22 4.47 -22.50 -18.97
CA LYS A 22 4.14 -21.87 -17.69
C LYS A 22 4.58 -20.41 -17.64
N GLY A 23 5.79 -20.10 -18.11
CA GLY A 23 6.27 -18.71 -18.19
C GLY A 23 5.42 -17.87 -19.13
N HIS A 24 5.01 -18.42 -20.28
CA HIS A 24 4.17 -17.72 -21.25
C HIS A 24 2.80 -17.36 -20.65
N LEU A 25 2.18 -18.28 -19.90
CA LEU A 25 0.93 -18.00 -19.19
C LEU A 25 1.07 -16.91 -18.11
N ILE A 26 2.23 -16.84 -17.44
CA ILE A 26 2.51 -15.80 -16.44
C ILE A 26 2.66 -14.43 -17.11
N LEU A 27 3.42 -14.35 -18.21
CA LEU A 27 3.61 -13.11 -18.97
C LEU A 27 2.28 -12.61 -19.54
N LYS A 28 1.49 -13.50 -20.15
CA LYS A 28 0.16 -13.15 -20.66
C LYS A 28 -0.79 -12.64 -19.58
N LYS A 29 -0.70 -13.16 -18.35
CA LYS A 29 -1.50 -12.65 -17.22
C LYS A 29 -1.04 -11.27 -16.73
N ARG A 30 0.20 -10.89 -17.01
CA ARG A 30 0.79 -9.58 -16.64
C ARG A 30 0.57 -8.51 -17.70
N GLU A 31 0.15 -8.89 -18.90
CA GLU A 31 -0.21 -7.95 -19.96
C GLU A 31 -1.41 -7.08 -19.53
N GLY A 32 -1.44 -5.85 -20.05
CA GLY A 32 -2.54 -4.92 -19.82
C GLY A 32 -3.84 -5.48 -20.38
N VAL A 33 -4.88 -5.49 -19.55
CA VAL A 33 -6.23 -5.92 -19.90
C VAL A 33 -7.20 -4.76 -19.74
N TYR A 34 -8.27 -4.74 -20.54
CA TYR A 34 -9.30 -3.70 -20.46
C TYR A 34 -10.01 -3.69 -19.09
N GLU A 35 -10.32 -4.88 -18.56
CA GLU A 35 -10.87 -5.04 -17.22
C GLU A 35 -9.76 -5.43 -16.23
N GLU A 36 -9.36 -4.48 -15.38
CA GLU A 36 -8.32 -4.72 -14.39
C GLU A 36 -8.79 -5.69 -13.29
N SER A 37 -7.95 -6.71 -13.04
CA SER A 37 -8.11 -7.59 -11.88
C SER A 37 -7.82 -6.85 -10.55
N SER A 38 -8.20 -7.46 -9.43
CA SER A 38 -7.94 -6.86 -8.12
C SER A 38 -6.43 -6.77 -7.84
N LYS A 39 -6.01 -5.62 -7.32
CA LYS A 39 -4.60 -5.24 -7.18
C LYS A 39 -3.96 -5.91 -5.95
N TYR A 40 -2.75 -6.45 -6.13
CA TYR A 40 -1.97 -7.02 -5.03
C TYR A 40 -1.14 -5.95 -4.34
N CYS A 41 -1.00 -6.08 -3.01
CA CYS A 41 -0.15 -5.22 -2.20
C CYS A 41 1.07 -5.96 -1.64
N LEU A 42 2.26 -5.40 -1.88
CA LEU A 42 3.50 -5.83 -1.26
C LEU A 42 3.65 -5.22 0.13
N PHE A 43 3.75 -6.05 1.16
CA PHE A 43 4.07 -5.66 2.53
C PHE A 43 5.52 -6.01 2.84
N ILE A 44 6.40 -5.01 2.90
CA ILE A 44 7.84 -5.24 3.02
C ILE A 44 8.50 -4.49 4.18
N GLY A 45 9.42 -5.16 4.86
CA GLY A 45 10.32 -4.56 5.83
C GLY A 45 11.53 -3.92 5.21
N SER A 46 11.73 -2.61 5.40
CA SER A 46 12.90 -1.94 4.87
C SER A 46 14.10 -1.99 5.83
N ASN A 47 13.92 -1.64 7.10
CA ASN A 47 15.01 -1.52 8.07
C ASN A 47 14.65 -2.08 9.47
N LYS A 48 15.59 -1.91 10.42
CA LYS A 48 15.34 -2.25 11.83
C LYS A 48 14.26 -1.33 12.40
N ARG A 49 13.26 -1.93 13.04
CA ARG A 49 12.02 -1.28 13.46
C ARG A 49 11.52 -1.88 14.76
N SER A 50 10.75 -1.08 15.50
CA SER A 50 10.13 -1.46 16.76
C SER A 50 9.14 -2.61 16.56
N LEU A 51 8.84 -3.33 17.65
CA LEU A 51 7.81 -4.37 17.66
C LEU A 51 6.43 -3.80 17.30
N ILE A 52 6.15 -2.56 17.73
CA ILE A 52 4.94 -1.80 17.41
C ILE A 52 4.74 -1.71 15.89
N LEU A 53 5.77 -1.29 15.14
CA LEU A 53 5.68 -1.20 13.67
C LEU A 53 5.52 -2.57 13.00
N LYS A 54 6.14 -3.62 13.54
CA LYS A 54 5.98 -4.98 13.01
C LYS A 54 4.53 -5.46 13.17
N ASN A 55 3.95 -5.27 14.34
CA ASN A 55 2.56 -5.63 14.62
C ASN A 55 1.59 -4.79 13.79
N PHE A 56 1.83 -3.49 13.68
CA PHE A 56 1.04 -2.60 12.82
C PHE A 56 1.04 -3.08 11.36
N MET A 57 2.21 -3.38 10.79
CA MET A 57 2.29 -3.92 9.43
C MET A 57 1.54 -5.26 9.30
N TYR A 58 1.63 -6.14 10.30
CA TYR A 58 0.94 -7.42 10.29
C TYR A 58 -0.59 -7.29 10.35
N ASP A 59 -1.11 -6.33 11.12
CA ASP A 59 -2.54 -6.05 11.19
C ASP A 59 -3.07 -5.50 9.86
N ILE A 60 -2.37 -4.54 9.25
CA ILE A 60 -2.75 -4.02 7.92
C ILE A 60 -2.68 -5.13 6.87
N TYR A 61 -1.61 -5.94 6.89
CA TYR A 61 -1.50 -7.14 6.04
C TYR A 61 -2.69 -8.09 6.24
N SER A 62 -3.11 -8.33 7.48
CA SER A 62 -4.23 -9.22 7.79
C SER A 62 -5.57 -8.69 7.26
N ILE A 63 -5.76 -7.37 7.26
CA ILE A 63 -6.93 -6.71 6.64
C ILE A 63 -6.91 -6.85 5.12
N TYR A 64 -5.72 -6.89 4.52
CA TYR A 64 -5.53 -6.90 3.07
C TYR A 64 -5.52 -8.30 2.44
N LYS A 65 -5.62 -9.37 3.23
CA LYS A 65 -5.69 -10.74 2.69
C LYS A 65 -6.97 -10.92 1.85
N PRO A 66 -6.93 -11.68 0.75
CA PRO A 66 -5.81 -12.53 0.29
C PRO A 66 -4.84 -11.85 -0.68
N LEU A 67 -5.11 -10.62 -1.14
CA LEU A 67 -4.39 -9.93 -2.23
C LEU A 67 -3.06 -9.31 -1.77
N THR A 68 -2.19 -10.14 -1.22
CA THR A 68 -0.97 -9.68 -0.51
C THR A 68 0.26 -10.48 -0.87
N CYS A 69 1.41 -9.82 -0.92
CA CYS A 69 2.72 -10.45 -0.83
C CYS A 69 3.40 -9.97 0.48
N TYR A 70 3.80 -10.89 1.36
CA TYR A 70 4.30 -10.54 2.71
C TYR A 70 5.77 -10.88 2.89
N MET A 71 6.60 -9.85 3.03
CA MET A 71 8.06 -9.93 3.20
C MET A 71 8.47 -9.23 4.52
N PRO A 72 8.28 -9.88 5.68
CA PRO A 72 8.50 -9.24 6.99
C PRO A 72 9.97 -9.08 7.37
N LYS A 73 10.86 -9.88 6.77
CA LYS A 73 12.30 -9.76 7.03
C LYS A 73 12.81 -8.44 6.47
N ALA A 74 13.71 -7.79 7.21
CA ALA A 74 14.31 -6.54 6.74
C ALA A 74 15.14 -6.81 5.49
N HIS A 75 14.84 -6.10 4.40
CA HIS A 75 15.55 -6.25 3.14
C HIS A 75 16.82 -5.38 3.17
N SER A 76 18.00 -5.99 3.09
CA SER A 76 19.30 -5.29 3.17
C SER A 76 19.41 -4.12 2.20
N ASN A 77 18.85 -4.28 0.99
CA ASN A 77 18.88 -3.27 -0.06
C ASN A 77 17.95 -2.06 0.18
N LEU A 78 17.04 -2.10 1.16
CA LEU A 78 16.03 -1.07 1.41
C LEU A 78 16.27 -0.26 2.70
N SER A 79 17.52 -0.20 3.19
CA SER A 79 17.86 0.50 4.45
C SER A 79 17.35 1.95 4.54
N ASN A 80 17.38 2.69 3.42
CA ASN A 80 16.65 3.94 3.23
C ASN A 80 15.69 3.80 2.05
N ILE A 81 14.41 3.59 2.36
CA ILE A 81 13.39 3.27 1.35
C ILE A 81 13.06 4.45 0.44
N ILE A 82 13.19 5.69 0.93
CA ILE A 82 12.84 6.89 0.18
C ILE A 82 13.85 7.09 -0.96
N ASP A 83 15.14 6.97 -0.67
CA ASP A 83 16.21 7.13 -1.66
C ASP A 83 16.31 5.94 -2.63
N LYS A 84 15.79 4.78 -2.25
CA LYS A 84 15.92 3.52 -3.00
C LYS A 84 14.57 2.98 -3.46
N ILE A 85 13.68 3.89 -3.84
CA ILE A 85 12.32 3.52 -4.21
C ILE A 85 12.29 2.71 -5.51
N ASP A 86 13.24 2.90 -6.42
CA ASP A 86 13.36 2.11 -7.66
C ASP A 86 13.53 0.62 -7.35
N LYS A 87 14.35 0.27 -6.35
CA LYS A 87 14.52 -1.13 -5.92
C LYS A 87 13.24 -1.71 -5.33
N LEU A 88 12.41 -0.87 -4.70
CA LEU A 88 11.10 -1.29 -4.20
C LEU A 88 10.16 -1.57 -5.38
N VAL A 89 10.20 -0.74 -6.43
CA VAL A 89 9.43 -0.93 -7.66
C VAL A 89 9.82 -2.26 -8.31
N ASP A 90 11.12 -2.56 -8.45
CA ASP A 90 11.59 -3.84 -9.02
C ASP A 90 11.02 -5.04 -8.26
N ILE A 91 11.01 -4.98 -6.92
CA ILE A 91 10.43 -6.04 -6.09
C ILE A 91 8.91 -6.14 -6.30
N CYS A 92 8.21 -5.01 -6.41
CA CYS A 92 6.78 -4.99 -6.69
C CYS A 92 6.46 -5.61 -8.05
N VAL A 93 7.19 -5.23 -9.11
CA VAL A 93 7.03 -5.75 -10.47
C VAL A 93 7.32 -7.25 -10.52
N HIS A 94 8.41 -7.68 -9.87
CA HIS A 94 8.75 -9.09 -9.76
C HIS A 94 7.61 -9.91 -9.11
N ASN A 95 7.00 -9.37 -8.06
CA ASN A 95 5.90 -9.99 -7.31
C ASN A 95 4.50 -9.66 -7.87
N ASN A 96 4.39 -8.99 -9.03
CA ASN A 96 3.11 -8.57 -9.62
C ASN A 96 2.20 -7.78 -8.66
N CYS A 97 2.79 -6.86 -7.89
CA CYS A 97 2.08 -6.01 -6.92
C CYS A 97 1.96 -4.58 -7.46
N SER A 98 0.75 -4.05 -7.52
CA SER A 98 0.49 -2.66 -7.92
C SER A 98 0.55 -1.71 -6.72
N PHE A 99 0.41 -2.22 -5.50
CA PHE A 99 0.54 -1.46 -4.27
C PHE A 99 1.77 -1.89 -3.49
N PHE A 100 2.31 -0.98 -2.70
CA PHE A 100 3.27 -1.32 -1.67
C PHE A 100 2.97 -0.61 -0.35
N PHE A 101 3.28 -1.32 0.72
CA PHE A 101 3.22 -0.86 2.09
C PHE A 101 4.52 -1.25 2.77
N SER A 102 5.24 -0.27 3.31
CA SER A 102 6.45 -0.54 4.06
C SER A 102 6.50 0.30 5.32
N VAL A 103 7.01 -0.29 6.39
CA VAL A 103 7.24 0.40 7.66
C VAL A 103 8.73 0.48 7.95
N PHE A 104 9.14 1.62 8.49
CA PHE A 104 10.54 1.93 8.71
C PHE A 104 10.71 2.92 9.85
N SER A 105 11.90 2.92 10.45
CA SER A 105 12.21 3.83 11.55
C SER A 105 13.62 4.38 11.39
N THR A 106 13.80 5.67 11.65
CA THR A 106 15.12 6.30 11.66
C THR A 106 15.33 7.01 13.00
N LYS A 107 16.59 7.29 13.36
CA LYS A 107 16.89 8.05 14.60
C LYS A 107 16.22 9.44 14.58
N LYS A 108 16.24 10.13 13.43
CA LYS A 108 15.65 11.47 13.27
C LYS A 108 14.12 11.46 13.21
N LYS A 109 13.54 10.44 12.58
CA LYS A 109 12.10 10.29 12.40
C LYS A 109 11.68 8.85 12.74
N PRO A 110 11.27 8.58 13.99
CA PRO A 110 10.85 7.25 14.41
C PRO A 110 9.46 6.91 13.84
N SER A 111 9.13 5.62 13.82
CA SER A 111 7.76 5.13 13.59
C SER A 111 7.09 5.65 12.31
N ARG A 112 7.64 5.34 11.14
CA ARG A 112 7.07 5.76 9.84
C ARG A 112 6.61 4.60 9.00
N PHE A 113 5.73 4.91 8.06
CA PHE A 113 5.33 3.99 7.01
C PHE A 113 5.07 4.73 5.71
N ILE A 114 5.15 4.00 4.60
CA ILE A 114 4.91 4.49 3.25
C ILE A 114 3.83 3.62 2.62
N ILE A 115 2.90 4.29 1.95
CA ILE A 115 1.90 3.68 1.06
C ILE A 115 2.15 4.25 -0.31
N GLY A 116 2.20 3.41 -1.34
CA GLY A 116 2.32 3.86 -2.71
C GLY A 116 1.72 2.90 -3.71
N ARG A 117 1.56 3.41 -4.93
CA ARG A 117 0.98 2.70 -6.06
C ARG A 117 1.87 2.79 -7.28
N LEU A 118 1.80 1.76 -8.08
CA LEU A 118 2.43 1.68 -9.38
C LEU A 118 1.38 1.78 -10.48
N TYR A 119 1.76 2.41 -11.57
CA TYR A 119 1.05 2.40 -12.84
C TYR A 119 2.05 2.05 -13.94
N ASN A 120 1.71 1.05 -14.76
CA ASN A 120 2.58 0.55 -15.82
C ASN A 120 4.03 0.30 -15.35
N ASN A 121 4.18 -0.45 -14.25
CA ASN A 121 5.46 -0.78 -13.62
C ASN A 121 6.33 0.40 -13.18
N LYS A 122 5.77 1.62 -13.11
CA LYS A 122 6.42 2.84 -12.60
C LYS A 122 5.64 3.40 -11.42
N ILE A 123 6.30 4.21 -10.61
CA ILE A 123 5.63 4.90 -9.49
C ILE A 123 4.59 5.87 -10.03
N LEU A 124 3.36 5.74 -9.56
CA LEU A 124 2.32 6.74 -9.78
C LEU A 124 2.39 7.80 -8.69
N ASP A 125 2.18 7.38 -7.45
CA ASP A 125 2.20 8.23 -6.27
C ASP A 125 2.58 7.42 -5.02
N TYR A 126 3.14 8.11 -4.02
CA TYR A 126 3.35 7.55 -2.69
C TYR A 126 3.34 8.63 -1.63
N TYR A 127 2.95 8.24 -0.42
CA TYR A 127 2.88 9.13 0.72
C TYR A 127 3.52 8.48 1.95
N VAL A 128 4.25 9.29 2.70
CA VAL A 128 4.95 8.85 3.90
C VAL A 128 4.28 9.43 5.14
N PHE A 129 3.83 8.53 6.00
CA PHE A 129 3.11 8.84 7.22
C PHE A 129 3.98 8.58 8.46
N SER A 130 3.66 9.28 9.54
CA SER A 130 4.19 8.99 10.87
C SER A 130 3.10 8.31 11.70
N LEU A 131 3.44 7.18 12.31
CA LEU A 131 2.58 6.48 13.27
C LEU A 131 2.76 7.11 14.65
N ILE A 132 1.72 7.80 15.13
CA ILE A 132 1.71 8.48 16.43
C ILE A 132 1.24 7.52 17.54
N SER A 133 0.17 6.78 17.29
CA SER A 133 -0.43 5.83 18.23
C SER A 133 -0.95 4.61 17.49
N TYR A 134 -0.97 3.45 18.15
CA TYR A 134 -1.40 2.18 17.60
C TYR A 134 -1.97 1.28 18.69
N ILE A 135 -3.17 0.76 18.43
CA ILE A 135 -3.83 -0.25 19.25
C ILE A 135 -3.89 -1.54 18.43
N PRO A 136 -3.23 -2.63 18.86
CA PRO A 136 -3.23 -3.89 18.13
C PRO A 136 -4.61 -4.52 17.95
N LEU A 137 -4.86 -5.09 16.77
CA LEU A 137 -6.14 -5.74 16.43
C LEU A 137 -6.48 -6.89 17.40
N LYS A 138 -5.45 -7.60 17.88
CA LYS A 138 -5.59 -8.70 18.84
C LYS A 138 -6.20 -8.31 20.20
N LEU A 139 -6.24 -7.02 20.55
CA LEU A 139 -6.87 -6.56 21.79
C LEU A 139 -8.40 -6.53 21.69
N PHE A 140 -8.95 -6.58 20.48
CA PHE A 140 -10.39 -6.61 20.26
C PHE A 140 -10.86 -8.07 20.21
N PRO A 141 -11.76 -8.52 21.11
CA PRO A 141 -12.20 -9.91 21.19
C PRO A 141 -12.77 -10.46 19.88
N LEU A 142 -13.59 -9.65 19.20
CA LEU A 142 -14.26 -10.00 17.94
C LEU A 142 -13.33 -10.07 16.73
N SER A 143 -12.06 -9.65 16.85
CA SER A 143 -11.13 -9.62 15.72
C SER A 143 -10.89 -10.99 15.07
N LYS A 144 -11.04 -12.07 15.84
CA LYS A 144 -10.85 -13.45 15.37
C LYS A 144 -12.01 -13.99 14.54
N GLU A 145 -13.20 -13.41 14.69
CA GLU A 145 -14.43 -13.86 14.03
C GLU A 145 -14.54 -13.33 12.60
N ILE A 146 -13.75 -12.31 12.26
CA ILE A 146 -13.82 -11.64 10.97
C ILE A 146 -13.05 -12.43 9.91
N LEU A 147 -13.75 -12.87 8.87
CA LEU A 147 -13.15 -13.57 7.74
C LEU A 147 -12.14 -12.68 7.02
N TYR A 148 -11.05 -13.28 6.52
CA TYR A 148 -9.99 -12.51 5.85
C TYR A 148 -10.46 -11.93 4.50
N ASP A 149 -11.22 -12.69 3.70
CA ASP A 149 -11.62 -12.30 2.33
C ASP A 149 -12.90 -11.43 2.25
N THR A 150 -13.21 -10.68 3.31
CA THR A 150 -14.37 -9.78 3.33
C THR A 150 -14.01 -8.41 2.77
N LYS A 151 -14.78 -7.92 1.80
CA LYS A 151 -14.61 -6.56 1.31
C LYS A 151 -15.02 -5.54 2.39
N PRO A 152 -14.12 -4.64 2.81
CA PRO A 152 -14.47 -3.60 3.77
C PRO A 152 -15.31 -2.50 3.10
N ILE A 153 -16.23 -1.92 3.86
CA ILE A 153 -16.79 -0.61 3.54
C ILE A 153 -15.75 0.43 3.96
N VAL A 154 -15.45 1.40 3.09
CA VAL A 154 -14.47 2.46 3.39
C VAL A 154 -15.22 3.79 3.50
N LEU A 155 -15.15 4.42 4.67
CA LEU A 155 -15.69 5.75 4.94
C LEU A 155 -14.53 6.71 5.19
N ILE A 156 -14.37 7.71 4.32
CA ILE A 156 -13.39 8.78 4.50
C ILE A 156 -14.11 10.09 4.78
N GLN A 157 -13.82 10.72 5.91
CA GLN A 157 -14.49 11.93 6.39
C GLN A 157 -13.52 12.99 6.92
N GLY A 158 -13.96 14.25 6.90
CA GLY A 158 -13.21 15.41 7.37
C GLY A 158 -12.87 16.39 6.25
N SER A 159 -13.05 17.68 6.51
CA SER A 159 -12.84 18.77 5.55
C SER A 159 -11.38 18.91 5.09
N TYR A 160 -10.42 18.44 5.91
CA TYR A 160 -8.99 18.48 5.59
C TYR A 160 -8.66 17.86 4.24
N PHE A 161 -9.35 16.77 3.86
CA PHE A 161 -9.13 16.09 2.58
C PHE A 161 -9.51 16.94 1.36
N GLU A 162 -10.33 17.97 1.54
CA GLU A 162 -10.81 18.84 0.46
C GLU A 162 -10.10 20.19 0.38
N GLN A 163 -9.23 20.49 1.35
CA GLN A 163 -8.55 21.79 1.45
C GLN A 163 -7.61 22.05 0.28
N ASN A 164 -6.73 21.09 -0.02
CA ASN A 164 -5.68 21.22 -1.04
C ASN A 164 -5.61 19.95 -1.90
N GLU A 165 -5.02 20.06 -3.09
CA GLU A 165 -4.85 18.93 -4.03
C GLU A 165 -4.11 17.75 -3.41
N THR A 166 -3.00 18.00 -2.70
CA THR A 166 -2.26 16.94 -2.00
C THR A 166 -3.13 16.15 -1.05
N ASN A 167 -4.04 16.81 -0.32
CA ASN A 167 -4.93 16.13 0.61
C ASN A 167 -6.00 15.31 -0.13
N ARG A 168 -6.49 15.80 -1.28
CA ARG A 168 -7.38 15.03 -2.16
C ARG A 168 -6.69 13.80 -2.72
N TYR A 169 -5.43 13.90 -3.13
CA TYR A 169 -4.65 12.75 -3.58
C TYR A 169 -4.40 11.74 -2.44
N VAL A 170 -4.13 12.21 -1.22
CA VAL A 170 -4.04 11.33 -0.03
C VAL A 170 -5.37 10.61 0.22
N LYS A 171 -6.51 11.30 0.11
CA LYS A 171 -7.83 10.66 0.19
C LYS A 171 -8.01 9.59 -0.89
N ASN A 172 -7.60 9.88 -2.12
CA ASN A 172 -7.71 8.96 -3.25
C ASN A 172 -6.87 7.70 -3.07
N ILE A 173 -5.59 7.82 -2.69
CA ILE A 173 -4.74 6.64 -2.47
C ILE A 173 -5.23 5.82 -1.28
N LEU A 174 -5.69 6.44 -0.19
CA LEU A 174 -6.23 5.73 0.96
C LEU A 174 -7.50 4.96 0.60
N PHE A 175 -8.39 5.58 -0.18
CA PHE A 175 -9.59 4.91 -0.68
C PHE A 175 -9.25 3.69 -1.55
N ASP A 176 -8.39 3.88 -2.55
CA ASP A 176 -8.00 2.80 -3.48
C ASP A 176 -7.25 1.68 -2.75
N PHE A 177 -6.38 2.03 -1.79
CA PHE A 177 -5.69 1.07 -0.94
C PHE A 177 -6.70 0.21 -0.16
N PHE A 178 -7.61 0.81 0.61
CA PHE A 178 -8.52 0.06 1.49
C PHE A 178 -9.73 -0.56 0.79
N LYS A 179 -10.10 -0.13 -0.42
CA LYS A 179 -11.19 -0.73 -1.21
C LYS A 179 -10.94 -2.21 -1.52
N HIS A 180 -9.68 -2.63 -1.57
CA HIS A 180 -9.21 -4.02 -1.64
C HIS A 180 -9.56 -4.76 -2.95
N LYS A 181 -10.83 -5.12 -3.19
CA LYS A 181 -11.28 -5.86 -4.38
C LYS A 181 -12.49 -5.23 -5.07
N ASN A 182 -12.49 -5.34 -6.40
CA ASN A 182 -13.68 -5.06 -7.20
C ASN A 182 -14.63 -6.26 -7.10
N VAL A 183 -15.90 -6.01 -6.78
CA VAL A 183 -16.95 -7.04 -6.73
C VAL A 183 -18.21 -6.43 -7.31
N ASP A 184 -18.92 -7.19 -8.15
CA ASP A 184 -20.15 -6.74 -8.80
C ASP A 184 -21.37 -6.91 -7.89
N THR A 185 -21.31 -7.92 -7.01
CA THR A 185 -22.39 -8.23 -6.06
C THR A 185 -21.82 -8.52 -4.68
N PHE A 186 -22.63 -8.31 -3.64
CA PHE A 186 -22.29 -8.65 -2.25
C PHE A 186 -23.48 -9.28 -1.54
N SER A 187 -23.19 -10.12 -0.54
CA SER A 187 -24.19 -10.70 0.35
C SER A 187 -24.22 -9.94 1.68
N LYS A 188 -25.36 -9.95 2.38
CA LYS A 188 -25.46 -9.35 3.72
C LYS A 188 -24.41 -9.92 4.68
N LYS A 189 -24.12 -11.23 4.57
CA LYS A 189 -23.14 -11.93 5.43
C LYS A 189 -21.68 -11.55 5.14
N SER A 190 -21.38 -10.96 3.98
CA SER A 190 -20.01 -10.54 3.62
C SER A 190 -19.63 -9.16 4.16
N ILE A 191 -20.60 -8.38 4.65
CA ILE A 191 -20.35 -7.07 5.27
C ILE A 191 -19.96 -7.30 6.73
N GLN A 192 -18.66 -7.40 6.98
CA GLN A 192 -18.13 -7.62 8.32
C GLN A 192 -17.17 -6.52 8.80
N ARG A 193 -16.71 -5.65 7.88
CA ARG A 193 -15.69 -4.63 8.15
C ARG A 193 -16.12 -3.25 7.66
N LEU A 194 -15.95 -2.25 8.51
CA LEU A 194 -16.00 -0.83 8.18
C LEU A 194 -14.65 -0.21 8.54
N ILE A 195 -13.99 0.39 7.55
CA ILE A 195 -12.75 1.15 7.71
C ILE A 195 -13.13 2.62 7.68
N VAL A 196 -12.95 3.29 8.82
CA VAL A 196 -13.21 4.73 8.95
C VAL A 196 -11.89 5.48 8.98
N ILE A 197 -11.72 6.41 8.05
CA ILE A 197 -10.57 7.30 7.96
C ILE A 197 -11.08 8.71 8.21
N SER A 198 -10.75 9.26 9.37
CA SER A 198 -11.17 10.61 9.75
C SER A 198 -9.96 11.54 9.77
N ALA A 199 -10.04 12.66 9.07
CA ALA A 199 -9.06 13.71 9.22
C ALA A 199 -9.46 14.66 10.34
N TYR A 200 -8.58 14.83 11.31
CA TYR A 200 -8.75 15.78 12.40
C TYR A 200 -7.94 17.05 12.11
N GLN A 201 -8.61 18.19 12.07
CA GLN A 201 -7.94 19.49 12.02
C GLN A 201 -7.64 19.93 13.44
N LYS A 202 -6.35 20.00 13.78
CA LYS A 202 -5.95 20.60 15.06
C LYS A 202 -6.16 22.11 14.94
N ASN A 203 -7.22 22.65 15.53
CA ASN A 203 -7.35 24.09 15.71
C ASN A 203 -6.15 24.55 16.56
N ASN A 204 -5.30 25.39 15.98
CA ASN A 204 -4.05 25.81 16.62
C ASN A 204 -4.25 26.71 17.86
N GLU A 205 -5.50 27.06 18.20
CA GLU A 205 -5.82 28.02 19.27
C GLU A 205 -5.78 27.43 20.69
N ILE A 206 -5.77 26.11 20.88
CA ILE A 206 -5.88 25.50 22.23
C ILE A 206 -4.52 25.19 22.88
N ASN A 207 -3.39 25.30 22.16
CA ASN A 207 -2.08 24.92 22.71
C ASN A 207 -1.40 25.98 23.59
N ALA A 208 -2.02 27.15 23.84
CA ALA A 208 -1.45 28.16 24.74
C ALA A 208 -1.64 27.79 26.24
N ASP A 209 -2.69 27.05 26.60
CA ASP A 209 -3.04 26.80 28.01
C ASP A 209 -2.58 25.43 28.55
N LEU A 210 -2.29 24.46 27.69
CA LEU A 210 -1.85 23.12 28.12
C LEU A 210 -0.36 23.06 28.54
N GLY A 211 0.43 24.09 28.20
CA GLY A 211 1.84 24.20 28.60
C GLY A 211 2.07 24.60 30.06
N LYS A 212 1.01 24.90 30.83
CA LYS A 212 1.10 25.31 32.25
C LYS A 212 0.65 24.24 33.25
N MET A 213 0.06 23.12 32.83
CA MET A 213 -0.49 22.11 33.77
C MET A 213 0.42 20.89 34.04
N TYR A 214 1.57 20.80 33.40
CA TYR A 214 2.59 19.80 33.77
C TYR A 214 3.95 20.49 33.91
N LYS A 215 4.10 21.23 35.01
CA LYS A 215 5.39 21.52 35.62
C LYS A 215 5.52 20.69 36.88
#